data_AF-A0A3L6DGC5-F1
#
_entry.id   AF-A0A3L6DGC5-F1
#
_cell.length_a   1.000
_cell.length_b   1.000
_cell.length_c   1.000
_cell.angle_alpha   90.00
_cell.angle_beta   90.00
_cell.angle_gamma   90.00
#
_symmetry.space_group_name_H-M   'P 1'
#
loop_
_entity.id
_entity.type
_entity.pdbx_description
1 polymer ?
#
loop_
_entity_poly.entity_id
_entity_poly.type
_entity_poly.pdbx_seq_one_letter_code
_entity_poly.pdbx_strand_id
1 'polypeptide(L)'
;MRSMLHQLSIRIKKAQTATKVIARQCLEALVNLHHLRIIHYDLKPENILIKSYSRYEIKVIDLGSSCFLTDSLCLYVQSRSYRAPEVILGLPYDQRIDIWSLGCILFELYTGEVLFPNEPVSVMLAQMIGITDPIDMEMLELGQETQKYFTDDYELFTKNEEIDQLEYLIPEKSSLRQHIQCPDSEFVDFLPYLLQINPRKRPTADEALQHPWLSFSY
;
A
#
# COMPACT_ATOMS: atom_id res chain seq x y z
N MET A 1 15.69 -9.47 16.24
CA MET A 1 14.90 -10.13 15.16
C MET A 1 15.35 -9.52 13.85
N ARG A 2 16.02 -10.28 12.97
CA ARG A 2 16.34 -9.77 11.62
C ARG A 2 15.07 -9.84 10.77
N SER A 3 14.71 -8.75 10.10
CA SER A 3 13.49 -8.66 9.29
C SER A 3 13.48 -9.71 8.17
N MET A 4 12.28 -10.09 7.74
CA MET A 4 12.00 -10.96 6.58
C MET A 4 12.86 -10.62 5.34
N LEU A 5 13.22 -9.34 5.21
CA LEU A 5 13.85 -8.72 4.03
C LEU A 5 15.34 -9.07 3.87
N HIS A 6 16.09 -9.16 4.96
CA HIS A 6 17.55 -9.35 4.88
C HIS A 6 17.98 -10.78 4.48
N GLN A 7 17.05 -11.74 4.49
CA GLN A 7 17.35 -13.15 4.16
C GLN A 7 16.78 -13.59 2.80
N LEU A 8 15.79 -12.89 2.24
CA LEU A 8 15.20 -13.23 0.94
C LEU A 8 15.95 -12.59 -0.25
N SER A 9 16.68 -11.49 -0.04
CA SER A 9 17.32 -10.70 -1.11
C SER A 9 18.48 -11.38 -1.85
N ILE A 10 19.01 -12.52 -1.38
CA ILE A 10 20.24 -13.09 -1.94
C ILE A 10 20.03 -13.95 -3.20
N ARG A 11 18.79 -14.23 -3.66
CA ARG A 11 18.58 -14.92 -4.96
C ARG A 11 17.33 -14.42 -5.68
N ILE A 12 17.53 -13.65 -6.75
CA ILE A 12 16.50 -13.04 -7.61
C ILE A 12 15.44 -14.05 -8.13
N LYS A 13 15.78 -15.34 -8.28
CA LYS A 13 14.79 -16.39 -8.63
C LYS A 13 13.98 -16.96 -7.46
N LYS A 14 14.46 -16.82 -6.21
CA LYS A 14 13.72 -17.27 -5.01
C LYS A 14 12.77 -16.19 -4.49
N ALA A 15 13.12 -14.92 -4.67
CA ALA A 15 12.28 -13.79 -4.25
C ALA A 15 10.92 -13.81 -4.95
N GLN A 16 10.88 -13.98 -6.29
CA GLN A 16 9.61 -13.98 -7.05
C GLN A 16 8.62 -15.05 -6.59
N THR A 17 9.05 -16.30 -6.47
CA THR A 17 8.19 -17.39 -5.99
C THR A 17 7.72 -17.14 -4.57
N ALA A 18 8.59 -16.65 -3.68
CA ALA A 18 8.22 -16.30 -2.31
C ALA A 18 7.18 -15.18 -2.28
N THR A 19 7.40 -14.07 -3.01
CA THR A 19 6.47 -12.94 -3.09
C THR A 19 5.10 -13.38 -3.58
N LYS A 20 5.04 -14.23 -4.61
CA LYS A 20 3.76 -14.76 -5.13
C LYS A 20 3.02 -15.63 -4.11
N VAL A 21 3.73 -16.53 -3.42
CA VAL A 21 3.14 -17.44 -2.40
C VAL A 21 2.68 -16.65 -1.17
N ILE A 22 3.43 -15.63 -0.77
CA ILE A 22 3.08 -14.75 0.34
C ILE A 22 1.88 -13.87 -0.04
N ALA A 23 1.87 -13.26 -1.23
CA ALA A 23 0.77 -12.45 -1.74
C ALA A 23 -0.56 -13.21 -1.70
N ARG A 24 -0.57 -14.45 -2.21
CA ARG A 24 -1.76 -15.30 -2.20
C ARG A 24 -2.28 -15.55 -0.78
N GLN A 25 -1.41 -15.94 0.15
CA GLN A 25 -1.82 -16.19 1.54
C GLN A 25 -2.31 -14.93 2.25
N CYS A 26 -1.70 -13.76 1.97
CA CYS A 26 -2.18 -12.48 2.49
C CYS A 26 -3.58 -12.16 1.95
N LEU A 27 -3.80 -12.32 0.64
CA LEU A 27 -5.11 -12.10 0.04
C LEU A 27 -6.16 -13.09 0.55
N GLU A 28 -5.84 -14.37 0.70
CA GLU A 28 -6.73 -15.35 1.31
C GLU A 28 -7.12 -14.95 2.75
N ALA A 29 -6.18 -14.43 3.54
CA ALA A 29 -6.47 -13.90 4.86
C ALA A 29 -7.39 -12.67 4.79
N LEU A 30 -7.13 -11.73 3.87
CA LEU A 30 -7.93 -10.54 3.67
C LEU A 30 -9.35 -10.87 3.18
N VAL A 31 -9.52 -11.82 2.26
CA VAL A 31 -10.85 -12.32 1.84
C VAL A 31 -11.66 -12.78 3.05
N ASN A 32 -11.05 -13.56 3.95
CA ASN A 32 -11.74 -14.02 5.16
C ASN A 32 -12.15 -12.86 6.07
N LEU A 33 -11.27 -11.86 6.28
CA LEU A 33 -11.59 -10.68 7.08
C LEU A 33 -12.69 -9.83 6.44
N HIS A 34 -12.56 -9.55 5.14
CA HIS A 34 -13.44 -8.66 4.40
C HIS A 34 -14.85 -9.25 4.24
N HIS A 35 -14.97 -10.58 4.08
CA HIS A 35 -16.27 -11.27 4.14
C HIS A 35 -16.97 -11.16 5.50
N LEU A 36 -16.19 -11.09 6.59
CA LEU A 36 -16.69 -10.81 7.93
C LEU A 36 -16.90 -9.31 8.19
N ARG A 37 -16.70 -8.46 7.18
CA ARG A 37 -16.75 -6.99 7.27
C ARG A 37 -15.76 -6.42 8.28
N ILE A 38 -14.60 -7.07 8.43
CA ILE A 38 -13.48 -6.61 9.26
C ILE A 38 -12.41 -6.02 8.35
N ILE A 39 -11.95 -4.81 8.68
CA ILE A 39 -10.77 -4.19 8.06
C ILE A 39 -9.58 -4.36 9.00
N HIS A 40 -8.42 -4.75 8.49
CA HIS A 40 -7.23 -5.00 9.31
C HIS A 40 -6.67 -3.72 9.94
N TYR A 41 -6.69 -2.60 9.20
CA TYR A 41 -6.21 -1.27 9.63
C TYR A 41 -4.72 -1.10 9.87
N ASP A 42 -3.95 -2.16 10.12
CA ASP A 42 -2.50 -2.05 10.32
C ASP A 42 -1.71 -3.17 9.63
N LEU A 43 -2.04 -3.44 8.36
CA LEU A 43 -1.31 -4.43 7.58
C LEU A 43 0.07 -3.86 7.21
N LYS A 44 1.13 -4.55 7.65
CA LYS A 44 2.54 -4.19 7.45
C LYS A 44 3.43 -5.44 7.60
N PRO A 45 4.70 -5.41 7.18
CA PRO A 45 5.58 -6.58 7.24
C PRO A 45 5.71 -7.18 8.65
N GLU A 46 5.69 -6.35 9.69
CA GLU A 46 5.75 -6.79 11.10
C GLU A 46 4.54 -7.64 11.51
N ASN A 47 3.39 -7.43 10.85
CA ASN A 47 2.13 -8.12 11.12
C ASN A 47 1.90 -9.32 10.16
N ILE A 48 2.95 -9.77 9.46
CA ILE A 48 2.96 -11.00 8.66
C ILE A 48 4.03 -11.94 9.19
N LEU A 49 3.61 -12.95 9.96
CA LEU A 49 4.52 -13.89 10.61
C LEU A 49 4.81 -15.10 9.72
N ILE A 50 6.09 -15.46 9.57
CA ILE A 50 6.50 -16.67 8.86
C ILE A 50 6.36 -17.88 9.78
N LYS A 51 5.50 -18.82 9.39
CA LYS A 51 5.38 -20.15 10.03
C LYS A 51 6.44 -21.12 9.49
N SER A 52 6.73 -21.07 8.19
CA SER A 52 7.73 -21.96 7.56
C SER A 52 8.49 -21.23 6.46
N TYR A 53 9.80 -21.07 6.65
CA TYR A 53 10.68 -20.46 5.65
C TYR A 53 10.84 -21.30 4.39
N SER A 54 10.89 -22.63 4.51
CA SER A 54 11.07 -23.52 3.36
C SER A 54 9.84 -23.61 2.46
N ARG A 55 8.65 -23.42 3.04
CA ARG A 55 7.36 -23.46 2.33
C ARG A 55 6.75 -22.07 2.08
N TYR A 56 7.40 -21.02 2.56
CA TYR A 56 6.87 -19.65 2.58
C TYR A 56 5.48 -19.55 3.22
N GLU A 57 5.18 -20.37 4.24
CA GLU A 57 3.90 -20.30 4.95
C GLU A 57 3.88 -19.10 5.88
N ILE A 58 2.84 -18.28 5.79
CA ILE A 58 2.65 -17.08 6.61
C ILE A 58 1.32 -17.09 7.35
N LYS A 59 1.21 -16.20 8.33
CA LYS A 59 -0.04 -15.81 8.98
C LYS A 59 -0.07 -14.29 9.15
N VAL A 60 -1.18 -13.69 8.73
CA VAL A 60 -1.51 -12.31 9.10
C VAL A 60 -1.93 -12.33 10.57
N ILE A 61 -1.37 -11.41 11.36
CA ILE A 61 -1.57 -11.31 12.81
C ILE A 61 -1.92 -9.87 13.21
N ASP A 62 -2.18 -9.67 14.49
CA ASP A 62 -2.44 -8.35 15.10
C ASP A 62 -3.72 -7.66 14.61
N LEU A 63 -4.85 -8.28 14.96
CA LEU A 63 -6.19 -7.70 14.83
C LEU A 63 -6.52 -6.74 16.00
N GLY A 64 -5.52 -6.28 16.77
CA GLY A 64 -5.75 -5.36 17.89
C GLY A 64 -6.22 -3.98 17.45
N SER A 65 -5.86 -3.60 16.21
CA SER A 65 -6.29 -2.35 15.57
C SER A 65 -7.45 -2.53 14.60
N SER A 66 -7.93 -3.77 14.39
CA SER A 66 -8.96 -4.04 13.38
C SER A 66 -10.31 -3.47 13.80
N CYS A 67 -11.16 -3.21 12.81
CA CYS A 67 -12.46 -2.58 13.02
C CYS A 67 -13.51 -3.18 12.09
N PHE A 68 -14.77 -3.24 12.55
CA PHE A 68 -15.86 -3.59 11.66
C PHE A 68 -16.21 -2.39 10.77
N LEU A 69 -16.53 -2.67 9.50
CA LEU A 69 -16.97 -1.63 8.55
C LEU A 69 -18.23 -0.86 9.03
N THR A 70 -19.00 -1.46 9.94
CA THR A 70 -20.21 -0.85 10.54
C THR A 70 -19.91 0.13 11.68
N ASP A 71 -18.69 0.10 12.23
CA ASP A 71 -18.30 0.96 13.33
C ASP A 71 -17.91 2.35 12.83
N SER A 72 -17.77 3.31 13.74
CA SER A 72 -17.26 4.64 13.39
C SER A 72 -15.82 4.54 12.89
N LEU A 73 -15.64 4.77 11.58
CA LEU A 73 -14.33 4.74 10.93
C LEU A 73 -13.43 5.85 11.51
N CYS A 74 -12.20 5.51 11.89
CA CYS A 74 -11.23 6.43 12.49
C CYS A 74 -10.43 7.15 11.40
N LEU A 75 -10.21 8.46 11.54
CA LEU A 75 -9.45 9.24 10.55
C LEU A 75 -7.94 8.91 10.56
N TYR A 76 -7.42 8.35 11.65
CA TYR A 76 -6.00 8.03 11.79
C TYR A 76 -5.79 6.53 11.97
N VAL A 77 -5.68 5.83 10.86
CA VAL A 77 -5.43 4.37 10.78
C VAL A 77 -4.21 4.09 9.91
N GLN A 78 -3.72 2.85 9.91
CA GLN A 78 -2.54 2.37 9.19
C GLN A 78 -1.22 2.98 9.65
N SER A 79 -0.19 2.14 9.71
CA SER A 79 1.20 2.59 9.74
C SER A 79 1.51 3.44 8.50
N ARG A 80 2.15 4.61 8.68
CA ARG A 80 2.29 5.66 7.65
C ARG A 80 2.78 5.12 6.30
N SER A 81 3.86 4.34 6.29
CA SER A 81 4.43 3.80 5.05
C SER A 81 3.52 2.88 4.22
N TYR A 82 2.44 2.38 4.81
CA TYR A 82 1.48 1.48 4.19
C TYR A 82 0.07 2.09 4.13
N ARG A 83 -0.05 3.39 4.43
CA ARG A 83 -1.33 4.11 4.53
C ARG A 83 -1.85 4.49 3.16
N ALA A 84 -3.14 4.26 2.95
CA ALA A 84 -3.82 4.56 1.69
C ALA A 84 -4.06 6.08 1.51
N PRO A 85 -4.06 6.59 0.27
CA PRO A 85 -4.26 8.01 -0.01
C PRO A 85 -5.61 8.53 0.48
N GLU A 86 -6.68 7.73 0.37
CA GLU A 86 -8.01 8.11 0.87
C GLU A 86 -8.06 8.30 2.38
N VAL A 87 -7.21 7.58 3.14
CA VAL A 87 -7.07 7.78 4.58
C VAL A 87 -6.33 9.08 4.87
N ILE A 88 -5.27 9.39 4.11
CA ILE A 88 -4.50 10.63 4.24
C ILE A 88 -5.39 11.85 3.95
N LEU A 89 -6.23 11.77 2.92
CA LEU A 89 -7.12 12.86 2.50
C LEU A 89 -8.39 12.99 3.37
N GLY A 90 -8.61 12.08 4.33
CA GLY A 90 -9.81 12.10 5.17
C GLY A 90 -11.11 11.81 4.40
N LEU A 91 -11.04 10.94 3.41
CA LEU A 91 -12.19 10.48 2.64
C LEU A 91 -12.86 9.27 3.32
N PRO A 92 -14.14 8.97 3.00
CA PRO A 92 -14.72 7.68 3.30
C PRO A 92 -13.90 6.57 2.65
N TYR A 93 -13.62 5.53 3.41
CA TYR A 93 -12.83 4.38 2.96
C TYR A 93 -13.51 3.07 3.36
N ASP A 94 -13.04 1.97 2.79
CA ASP A 94 -13.52 0.62 3.09
C ASP A 94 -12.34 -0.35 3.23
N GLN A 95 -12.61 -1.65 3.15
CA GLN A 95 -11.59 -2.69 3.24
C GLN A 95 -10.45 -2.60 2.20
N ARG A 96 -10.59 -1.81 1.14
CA ARG A 96 -9.57 -1.62 0.10
C ARG A 96 -8.33 -0.88 0.60
N ILE A 97 -8.37 -0.25 1.78
CA ILE A 97 -7.16 0.31 2.38
C ILE A 97 -6.14 -0.79 2.71
N ASP A 98 -6.61 -2.00 3.07
CA ASP A 98 -5.72 -3.15 3.31
C ASP A 98 -5.06 -3.63 2.02
N ILE A 99 -5.74 -3.47 0.88
CA ILE A 99 -5.22 -3.83 -0.45
C ILE A 99 -4.09 -2.89 -0.87
N TRP A 100 -4.22 -1.59 -0.56
CA TRP A 100 -3.13 -0.63 -0.74
C TRP A 100 -1.92 -1.01 0.12
N SER A 101 -2.13 -1.27 1.41
CA SER A 101 -1.06 -1.71 2.31
C SER A 101 -0.35 -2.95 1.78
N LEU A 102 -1.10 -3.93 1.27
CA LEU A 102 -0.53 -5.13 0.67
C LEU A 102 0.31 -4.80 -0.57
N GLY A 103 -0.13 -3.88 -1.44
CA GLY A 103 0.66 -3.41 -2.58
C GLY A 103 2.03 -2.86 -2.16
N CYS A 104 2.05 -2.00 -1.13
CA CYS A 104 3.29 -1.47 -0.55
C CYS A 104 4.19 -2.59 0.02
N ILE A 105 3.61 -3.55 0.74
CA ILE A 105 4.34 -4.70 1.31
C ILE A 105 4.95 -5.59 0.23
N LEU A 106 4.22 -5.85 -0.86
CA LEU A 106 4.71 -6.70 -1.94
C LEU A 106 5.85 -6.04 -2.72
N PHE A 107 5.79 -4.71 -2.89
CA PHE A 107 6.93 -3.95 -3.39
C PHE A 107 8.14 -4.15 -2.49
N GLU A 108 8.00 -3.86 -1.19
CA GLU A 108 9.10 -3.96 -0.22
C GLU A 108 9.67 -5.37 -0.10
N LEU A 109 8.82 -6.39 -0.12
CA LEU A 109 9.24 -7.78 -0.11
C LEU A 109 10.09 -8.15 -1.33
N TYR A 110 9.79 -7.56 -2.49
CA TYR A 110 10.49 -7.83 -3.73
C TYR A 110 11.79 -7.03 -3.87
N THR A 111 11.75 -5.73 -3.59
CA THR A 111 12.89 -4.81 -3.78
C THR A 111 13.81 -4.75 -2.57
N GLY A 112 13.28 -5.03 -1.38
CA GLY A 112 13.94 -4.78 -0.10
C GLY A 112 13.83 -3.33 0.38
N GLU A 113 13.10 -2.47 -0.33
CA GLU A 113 12.96 -1.04 -0.05
C GLU A 113 11.51 -0.67 0.25
N VAL A 114 11.29 0.18 1.25
CA VAL A 114 9.95 0.69 1.58
C VAL A 114 9.49 1.62 0.46
N LEU A 115 8.32 1.33 -0.14
CA LEU A 115 7.81 2.09 -1.28
C LEU A 115 7.58 3.58 -0.97
N PHE A 116 6.95 3.86 0.19
CA PHE A 116 6.71 5.21 0.70
C PHE A 116 7.31 5.32 2.11
N PRO A 117 8.58 5.76 2.22
CA PRO A 117 9.24 5.91 3.52
C PRO A 117 8.48 6.86 4.46
N ASN A 118 8.73 6.75 5.76
CA ASN A 118 8.08 7.58 6.79
C ASN A 118 8.63 9.03 6.80
N GLU A 119 8.36 9.74 5.71
CA GLU A 119 8.62 11.15 5.49
C GLU A 119 7.41 12.00 5.94
N PRO A 120 7.52 13.34 5.93
CA PRO A 120 6.34 14.20 6.04
C PRO A 120 5.25 13.78 5.06
N VAL A 121 3.99 13.83 5.48
CA VAL A 121 2.85 13.30 4.69
C VAL A 121 2.74 13.99 3.32
N SER A 122 3.05 15.27 3.24
CA SER A 122 3.15 16.04 1.98
C SER A 122 4.16 15.43 1.00
N VAL A 123 5.35 15.05 1.50
CA VAL A 123 6.40 14.39 0.70
C VAL A 123 5.98 12.99 0.27
N MET A 124 5.32 12.24 1.16
CA MET A 124 4.75 10.94 0.79
C MET A 124 3.69 11.06 -0.31
N LEU A 125 2.81 12.08 -0.24
CA LEU A 125 1.83 12.34 -1.30
C LEU A 125 2.52 12.68 -2.62
N ALA A 126 3.60 13.47 -2.60
CA ALA A 126 4.40 13.75 -3.80
C ALA A 126 4.97 12.44 -4.39
N GLN A 127 5.49 11.54 -3.56
CA GLN A 127 5.99 10.25 -3.99
C GLN A 127 4.88 9.36 -4.57
N MET A 128 3.71 9.30 -3.91
CA MET A 128 2.54 8.55 -4.41
C MET A 128 2.15 9.03 -5.81
N ILE A 129 2.00 10.35 -5.98
CA ILE A 129 1.64 10.96 -7.27
C ILE A 129 2.74 10.70 -8.33
N GLY A 130 4.01 10.82 -7.94
CA GLY A 130 5.14 10.66 -8.85
C GLY A 130 5.35 9.22 -9.31
N ILE A 131 5.09 8.22 -8.46
CA ILE A 131 5.34 6.79 -8.72
C ILE A 131 4.14 6.07 -9.34
N THR A 132 2.92 6.47 -8.95
CA THR A 132 1.66 5.84 -9.39
C THR A 132 0.98 6.71 -10.44
N ASP A 133 -0.09 7.40 -10.07
CA ASP A 133 -0.87 8.31 -10.90
C ASP A 133 -1.26 9.55 -10.09
N PRO A 134 -1.65 10.65 -10.75
CA PRO A 134 -2.24 11.81 -10.07
C PRO A 134 -3.46 11.42 -9.22
N ILE A 135 -3.66 12.14 -8.12
CA ILE A 135 -4.89 12.02 -7.33
C ILE A 135 -6.06 12.53 -8.15
N ASP A 136 -7.13 11.73 -8.23
CA ASP A 136 -8.36 12.11 -8.92
C ASP A 136 -8.92 13.41 -8.29
N MET A 137 -9.32 14.38 -9.11
CA MET A 137 -9.82 15.68 -8.62
C MET A 137 -10.99 15.55 -7.62
N GLU A 138 -11.90 14.59 -7.86
CA GLU A 138 -13.02 14.29 -6.93
C GLU A 138 -12.51 13.95 -5.52
N MET A 139 -11.37 13.26 -5.40
CA MET A 139 -10.78 12.92 -4.11
C MET A 139 -10.24 14.15 -3.38
N LEU A 140 -9.65 15.10 -4.12
CA LEU A 140 -9.16 16.35 -3.55
C LEU A 140 -10.32 17.24 -3.10
N GLU A 141 -11.36 17.36 -3.93
CA GLU A 141 -12.56 18.15 -3.65
C GLU A 141 -13.34 17.65 -2.41
N LEU A 142 -13.45 16.33 -2.26
CA LEU A 142 -14.22 15.71 -1.16
C LEU A 142 -13.40 15.43 0.10
N GLY A 143 -12.07 15.48 0.02
CA GLY A 143 -11.17 15.14 1.11
C GLY A 143 -11.24 16.16 2.24
N GLN A 144 -11.60 15.71 3.44
CA GLN A 144 -11.70 16.57 4.63
C GLN A 144 -10.34 17.14 5.05
N GLU A 145 -9.26 16.47 4.68
CA GLU A 145 -7.89 16.82 5.06
C GLU A 145 -7.06 17.34 3.89
N THR A 146 -7.66 17.51 2.70
CA THR A 146 -6.97 18.00 1.50
C THR A 146 -6.23 19.31 1.75
N GLN A 147 -6.86 20.28 2.41
CA GLN A 147 -6.31 21.61 2.66
C GLN A 147 -5.10 21.62 3.62
N LYS A 148 -4.78 20.49 4.26
CA LYS A 148 -3.52 20.35 5.02
C LYS A 148 -2.30 20.18 4.11
N TYR A 149 -2.52 19.75 2.87
CA TYR A 149 -1.45 19.33 1.95
C TYR A 149 -1.53 20.02 0.58
N PHE A 150 -2.70 20.51 0.18
CA PHE A 150 -2.93 21.14 -1.11
C PHE A 150 -3.51 22.55 -0.94
N THR A 151 -3.11 23.47 -1.81
CA THR A 151 -3.69 24.82 -1.88
C THR A 151 -5.12 24.78 -2.44
N ASP A 152 -5.79 25.94 -2.46
CA ASP A 152 -7.10 26.09 -3.11
C ASP A 152 -7.06 25.76 -4.62
N ASP A 153 -5.89 25.93 -5.26
CA ASP A 153 -5.63 25.56 -6.66
C ASP A 153 -5.14 24.10 -6.81
N TYR A 154 -5.20 23.31 -5.73
CA TYR A 154 -4.76 21.91 -5.65
C TYR A 154 -3.27 21.68 -5.92
N GLU A 155 -2.44 22.68 -5.62
CA GLU A 155 -0.99 22.54 -5.67
C GLU A 155 -0.49 21.93 -4.36
N LEU A 156 0.29 20.84 -4.45
CA LEU A 156 0.83 20.17 -3.29
C LEU A 156 1.91 21.03 -2.63
N PHE A 157 1.85 21.17 -1.31
CA PHE A 157 2.82 21.93 -0.54
C PHE A 157 3.24 21.21 0.74
N THR A 158 4.36 21.65 1.30
CA THR A 158 4.75 21.37 2.67
C THR A 158 4.95 22.69 3.41
N LYS A 159 4.61 22.73 4.70
CA LYS A 159 4.83 23.90 5.53
C LYS A 159 6.18 23.79 6.24
N ASN A 160 7.06 24.76 6.00
CA ASN A 160 8.30 24.86 6.75
C ASN A 160 8.01 25.55 8.09
N GLU A 161 8.08 24.79 9.19
CA GLU A 161 7.76 25.30 10.53
C GLU A 161 8.77 26.33 11.04
N GLU A 162 10.00 26.35 10.53
CA GLU A 162 11.04 27.27 11.01
C GLU A 162 10.85 28.69 10.49
N ILE A 163 10.35 28.83 9.27
CA ILE A 163 10.19 30.12 8.59
C ILE A 163 8.72 30.49 8.31
N ASP A 164 7.77 29.64 8.70
CA ASP A 164 6.32 29.80 8.49
C ASP A 164 5.94 30.05 7.01
N GLN A 165 6.67 29.41 6.09
CA GLN A 165 6.44 29.53 4.64
C GLN A 165 5.97 28.21 4.03
N LEU A 166 5.18 28.32 2.97
CA LEU A 166 4.78 27.18 2.15
C LEU A 166 5.83 26.93 1.08
N GLU A 167 6.26 25.68 0.98
CA GLU A 167 7.15 25.19 -0.06
C GLU A 167 6.36 24.24 -0.97
N TYR A 168 6.24 24.60 -2.24
CA TYR A 168 5.53 23.78 -3.22
C TYR A 168 6.34 22.53 -3.56
N LEU A 169 5.67 21.38 -3.53
CA LEU A 169 6.26 20.10 -3.88
C LEU A 169 5.85 19.73 -5.30
N ILE A 170 6.83 19.49 -6.16
CA ILE A 170 6.61 18.99 -7.52
C ILE A 170 6.87 17.49 -7.50
N PRO A 171 5.83 16.63 -7.69
CA PRO A 171 6.01 15.20 -7.79
C PRO A 171 7.00 14.83 -8.89
N GLU A 172 8.09 14.15 -8.53
CA GLU A 172 9.04 13.64 -9.52
C GLU A 172 8.41 12.50 -10.30
N LYS A 173 8.17 12.73 -11.59
CA LYS A 173 7.60 11.71 -12.47
C LYS A 173 8.55 10.53 -12.58
N SER A 174 8.11 9.41 -12.03
CA SER A 174 8.74 8.12 -12.15
C SER A 174 7.67 7.07 -12.41
N SER A 175 8.00 5.79 -12.29
CA SER A 175 7.00 4.73 -12.37
C SER A 175 7.36 3.59 -11.46
N LEU A 176 6.34 2.88 -10.95
CA LEU A 176 6.52 1.60 -10.27
C LEU A 176 7.42 0.66 -11.08
N ARG A 177 7.24 0.60 -12.40
CA ARG A 177 8.02 -0.26 -13.29
C ARG A 177 9.53 0.01 -13.23
N GLN A 178 9.93 1.29 -13.15
CA GLN A 178 11.35 1.68 -13.03
C GLN A 178 11.95 1.31 -11.68
N HIS A 179 11.16 1.36 -10.60
CA HIS A 179 11.61 1.06 -9.24
C HIS A 179 11.68 -0.45 -8.96
N ILE A 180 10.79 -1.24 -9.55
CA ILE A 180 10.73 -2.68 -9.32
C ILE A 180 11.88 -3.42 -10.04
N GLN A 181 12.26 -3.00 -11.26
CA GLN A 181 13.28 -3.67 -12.09
C GLN A 181 13.09 -5.20 -12.20
N CYS A 182 11.85 -5.67 -12.23
CA CYS A 182 11.49 -7.09 -12.29
C CYS A 182 11.27 -7.54 -13.74
N PRO A 183 11.82 -8.70 -14.17
CA PRO A 183 11.52 -9.27 -15.48
C PRO A 183 10.15 -9.94 -15.57
N ASP A 184 9.46 -10.20 -14.45
CA ASP A 184 8.11 -10.78 -14.42
C ASP A 184 7.07 -9.70 -14.75
N SER A 185 6.64 -9.67 -16.01
CA SER A 185 5.66 -8.69 -16.50
C SER A 185 4.31 -8.78 -15.78
N GLU A 186 3.92 -9.96 -15.31
CA GLU A 186 2.64 -10.14 -14.60
C GLU A 186 2.72 -9.55 -13.19
N PHE A 187 3.87 -9.67 -12.51
CA PHE A 187 4.08 -8.98 -11.22
C PHE A 187 4.11 -7.46 -11.38
N VAL A 188 4.78 -7.00 -12.44
CA VAL A 188 4.88 -5.57 -12.78
C VAL A 188 3.52 -4.97 -13.17
N ASP A 189 2.58 -5.80 -13.62
CA ASP A 189 1.17 -5.43 -13.84
C ASP A 189 0.34 -5.49 -12.56
N PHE A 190 0.58 -6.52 -11.73
CA PHE A 190 -0.16 -6.73 -10.49
C PHE A 190 0.04 -5.63 -9.44
N LEU A 191 1.27 -5.12 -9.27
CA LEU A 191 1.53 -4.07 -8.28
C LEU A 191 0.74 -2.78 -8.54
N PRO A 192 0.78 -2.18 -9.75
CA PRO A 192 -0.08 -1.05 -10.09
C PRO A 192 -1.58 -1.35 -9.98
N TYR A 193 -2.00 -2.60 -10.21
CA TYR A 193 -3.38 -3.01 -10.02
C TYR A 193 -3.83 -2.91 -8.55
N LEU A 194 -2.96 -3.26 -7.59
CA LEU A 194 -3.25 -3.07 -6.15
C LEU A 194 -3.09 -1.61 -5.69
N LEU A 195 -2.18 -0.86 -6.31
CA LEU A 195 -1.80 0.52 -5.93
C LEU A 195 -2.58 1.59 -6.69
N GLN A 196 -3.84 1.31 -7.03
CA GLN A 196 -4.74 2.33 -7.59
C GLN A 196 -5.02 3.41 -6.54
N ILE A 197 -4.74 4.68 -6.88
CA ILE A 197 -4.97 5.83 -5.99
C ILE A 197 -6.44 5.93 -5.61
N ASN A 198 -7.34 5.90 -6.60
CA ASN A 198 -8.76 5.91 -6.33
C ASN A 198 -9.22 4.53 -5.85
N PRO A 199 -9.73 4.39 -4.60
CA PRO A 199 -10.19 3.10 -4.08
C PRO A 199 -11.31 2.48 -4.92
N ARG A 200 -12.11 3.27 -5.65
CA ARG A 200 -13.15 2.73 -6.56
C ARG A 200 -12.57 1.95 -7.74
N LYS A 201 -11.33 2.25 -8.14
CA LYS A 201 -10.59 1.53 -9.19
C LYS A 201 -9.74 0.39 -8.61
N ARG A 202 -9.53 0.37 -7.29
CA ARG A 202 -8.73 -0.62 -6.58
C ARG A 202 -9.53 -1.92 -6.41
N PRO A 203 -8.92 -3.09 -6.68
CA PRO A 203 -9.62 -4.36 -6.53
C PRO A 203 -9.94 -4.67 -5.08
N THR A 204 -10.96 -5.50 -4.90
CA THR A 204 -11.18 -6.25 -3.66
C THR A 204 -10.15 -7.38 -3.51
N ALA A 205 -10.07 -7.98 -2.32
CA ALA A 205 -9.19 -9.13 -2.09
C ALA A 205 -9.54 -10.32 -3.01
N ASP A 206 -10.84 -10.58 -3.22
CA ASP A 206 -11.33 -11.63 -4.12
C ASP A 206 -10.95 -11.38 -5.58
N GLU A 207 -11.13 -10.15 -6.07
CA GLU A 207 -10.73 -9.76 -7.42
C GLU A 207 -9.22 -9.86 -7.61
N ALA A 208 -8.43 -9.42 -6.62
CA ALA A 208 -6.99 -9.53 -6.64
C ALA A 208 -6.50 -11.00 -6.72
N LEU A 209 -7.18 -11.94 -6.05
CA LEU A 209 -6.86 -13.38 -6.14
C LEU A 209 -7.06 -13.96 -7.55
N GLN A 210 -7.95 -13.37 -8.36
CA GLN A 210 -8.20 -13.81 -9.73
C GLN A 210 -7.21 -13.23 -10.75
N HIS A 211 -6.28 -12.37 -10.32
CA HIS A 211 -5.33 -11.75 -11.22
C HIS A 211 -4.41 -12.80 -11.90
N PRO A 212 -4.06 -12.65 -13.20
CA PRO A 212 -3.24 -13.62 -13.94
C PRO A 212 -1.92 -14.00 -13.25
N TRP A 213 -1.25 -13.04 -12.62
CA TRP A 213 -0.04 -13.29 -11.84
C TRP A 213 -0.18 -14.39 -10.77
N LEU A 214 -1.38 -14.53 -10.18
CA LEU A 214 -1.72 -15.53 -9.18
C LEU A 214 -2.40 -16.78 -9.77
N SER A 215 -2.66 -16.84 -11.08
CA SER A 215 -3.32 -17.99 -11.71
C SER A 215 -2.38 -19.18 -11.96
N PHE A 216 -1.07 -18.94 -12.10
CA PHE A 216 -0.08 -19.99 -12.37
C PHE A 216 0.65 -20.43 -11.10
N SER A 217 0.52 -21.72 -10.77
CA SER A 217 1.40 -22.45 -9.85
C SER A 217 2.62 -22.96 -10.62
N TYR A 218 3.82 -22.49 -10.27
CA TYR A 218 5.08 -23.13 -10.66
C TYR A 218 5.33 -24.39 -9.82
#